data_AF-A0A968T2E7-F1
#
_entry.id   AF-A0A968T2E7-F1
#
_cell.length_a   1.000
_cell.length_b   1.000
_cell.length_c   1.000
_cell.angle_alpha   90.00
_cell.angle_beta   90.00
_cell.angle_gamma   90.00
#
_symmetry.space_group_name_H-M   'P 1'
#
loop_
_entity.id
_entity.type
_entity.pdbx_description
1 polymer ?
#
loop_
_entity_poly.entity_id
_entity_poly.type
_entity_poly.pdbx_seq_one_letter_code
_entity_poly.pdbx_strand_id
1 'polypeptide(L)' 'MSIFFSGFFLPLTNFWAPVRVVGYTLPITHGISGFQNILLRGTAPDQFAWIALGSIALLTFVIVQIATPVVARRS' A
#
# COMPACT_ATOMS: atom_id res chain seq x y z
N MET A 1 -7.04 -12.91 -1.24
CA MET A 1 -8.15 -11.97 -1.50
C MET A 1 -7.71 -10.52 -1.72
N SER A 2 -6.59 -10.03 -1.15
CA SER A 2 -6.12 -8.65 -1.30
C SER A 2 -5.65 -8.26 -2.71
N ILE A 3 -5.17 -9.22 -3.53
CA ILE A 3 -4.63 -8.96 -4.87
C ILE A 3 -5.68 -8.50 -5.89
N PHE A 4 -6.96 -8.77 -5.64
CA PHE A 4 -8.06 -8.34 -6.51
C PHE A 4 -8.39 -6.85 -6.35
N PHE A 5 -8.03 -6.27 -5.20
CA PHE A 5 -8.31 -4.87 -4.86
C PHE A 5 -7.08 -3.96 -5.02
N SER A 6 -5.94 -4.52 -5.47
CA SER A 6 -4.68 -3.80 -5.55
C SER A 6 -4.46 -3.02 -6.84
N GLY A 7 -5.27 -3.27 -7.88
CA GLY A 7 -5.10 -2.66 -9.20
C GLY A 7 -4.29 -3.49 -10.19
N PHE A 8 -3.92 -4.73 -9.81
CA PHE A 8 -3.14 -5.63 -10.66
C PHE A 8 -3.96 -6.20 -11.83
N PHE A 9 -5.13 -6.80 -11.55
CA PHE A 9 -5.98 -7.43 -12.57
C PHE A 9 -6.98 -6.47 -13.22
N LEU A 10 -7.46 -5.47 -12.47
CA LEU A 10 -8.44 -4.48 -12.92
C LEU A 10 -7.98 -3.08 -12.48
N PRO A 11 -8.04 -2.05 -13.34
CA PRO A 11 -7.64 -0.69 -12.96
C PRO A 11 -8.43 -0.19 -11.76
N LEU A 12 -7.74 0.37 -10.75
CA LEU A 12 -8.38 0.92 -9.55
C LEU A 12 -9.44 1.98 -9.90
N THR A 13 -9.25 2.72 -10.99
CA THR A 13 -10.14 3.78 -11.47
C THR A 13 -11.55 3.31 -11.80
N ASN A 14 -11.72 2.01 -12.11
CA ASN A 14 -13.03 1.43 -12.47
C ASN A 14 -13.85 1.02 -11.24
N PHE A 15 -13.25 1.03 -10.05
CA PHE A 15 -13.95 0.69 -8.82
C PHE A 15 -14.70 1.90 -8.24
N TRP A 16 -15.76 1.59 -7.50
CA TRP A 16 -16.49 2.56 -6.68
C TRP A 16 -15.54 3.31 -5.73
N ALA A 17 -15.83 4.60 -5.51
CA ALA A 17 -14.94 5.50 -4.76
C ALA A 17 -14.50 4.98 -3.37
N PRO A 18 -15.35 4.33 -2.55
CA PRO A 18 -14.92 3.78 -1.27
C PRO A 18 -13.88 2.64 -1.42
N VAL A 19 -14.05 1.79 -2.43
CA VAL A 19 -13.16 0.65 -2.70
C VAL A 19 -11.79 1.15 -3.17
N ARG A 20 -11.78 2.21 -3.99
CA ARG A 20 -10.55 2.89 -4.39
C ARG A 20 -9.74 3.40 -3.20
N VAL A 21 -10.41 4.02 -2.22
CA VAL A 21 -9.73 4.53 -1.01
C VAL A 21 -9.06 3.38 -0.27
N VAL A 22 -9.76 2.27 -0.07
CA VAL A 22 -9.17 1.07 0.56
C VAL A 22 -7.99 0.54 -0.27
N GLY A 23 -8.12 0.47 -1.59
CA GLY A 23 -7.03 0.06 -2.48
C GLY A 23 -5.78 0.93 -2.31
N TYR A 24 -5.92 2.25 -2.25
CA TYR A 24 -4.78 3.16 -2.03
C TYR A 24 -4.14 3.05 -0.65
N THR A 25 -4.83 2.49 0.35
CA THR A 25 -4.21 2.20 1.66
C THR A 25 -3.34 0.95 1.64
N LEU A 26 -3.43 0.11 0.60
CA LEU A 26 -2.64 -1.10 0.48
C LEU A 26 -1.24 -0.77 -0.08
N PRO A 27 -0.15 -1.25 0.56
CA PRO A 27 1.20 -0.99 0.07
C PRO A 27 1.45 -1.60 -1.33
N ILE A 28 0.78 -2.72 -1.63
CA ILE A 28 0.95 -3.42 -2.91
C ILE A 28 0.46 -2.59 -4.11
N THR A 29 -0.52 -1.70 -3.94
CA THR A 29 -1.02 -0.83 -5.02
C THR A 29 0.05 0.14 -5.51
N HIS A 30 0.83 0.70 -4.59
CA HIS A 30 1.96 1.60 -4.91
C HIS A 30 3.16 0.82 -5.47
N GLY A 31 3.36 -0.43 -5.02
CA GLY A 31 4.36 -1.31 -5.59
C GLY A 31 4.08 -1.65 -7.06
N ILE A 32 2.84 -2.03 -7.39
CA ILE A 32 2.44 -2.37 -8.76
C ILE A 32 2.68 -1.21 -9.71
N SER A 33 2.25 0.00 -9.37
CA SER A 33 2.45 1.18 -10.24
C SER A 33 3.93 1.53 -10.41
N GLY A 34 4.72 1.44 -9.33
CA GLY A 34 6.17 1.63 -9.38
C GLY A 34 6.89 0.61 -10.27
N PHE A 35 6.56 -0.68 -10.12
CA PHE A 35 7.12 -1.73 -10.97
C PHE A 35 6.69 -1.58 -12.43
N GLN A 36 5.43 -1.21 -12.70
CA GLN A 36 4.99 -0.92 -14.06
C GLN A 36 5.77 0.26 -14.68
N ASN A 37 6.07 1.30 -13.89
CA ASN A 37 6.90 2.42 -14.37
C ASN A 37 8.32 1.98 -14.72
N ILE A 38 8.94 1.17 -13.87
CA ILE A 38 10.31 0.71 -14.10
C ILE A 38 10.35 -0.26 -15.29
N LEU A 39 9.46 -1.25 -15.31
CA LEU A 39 9.52 -2.36 -16.26
C LEU A 39 8.95 -2.01 -17.64
N LEU A 40 7.91 -1.18 -17.72
CA LEU A 40 7.23 -0.85 -18.98
C LEU A 40 7.64 0.51 -19.54
N ARG A 41 8.06 1.44 -18.66
CA ARG A 41 8.42 2.82 -19.06
C ARG A 41 9.89 3.14 -18.85
N GLY A 42 10.66 2.31 -18.14
CA GLY A 42 12.05 2.61 -17.78
C GLY A 42 12.18 3.84 -16.87
N THR A 43 11.09 4.31 -16.27
CA THR A 43 11.05 5.52 -15.45
C THR A 43 10.97 5.18 -13.97
N ALA A 44 11.49 6.06 -13.12
CA ALA A 44 11.39 5.91 -11.67
C ALA A 44 9.91 5.85 -11.19
N PRO A 45 9.63 5.19 -10.06
CA PRO A 45 8.32 5.25 -9.42
C PRO A 45 7.94 6.69 -9.04
N ASP A 46 6.64 6.97 -9.09
CA ASP A 46 6.11 8.29 -8.80
C ASP A 46 6.38 8.72 -7.34
N GLN A 47 6.53 10.03 -7.12
CA GLN A 47 6.79 10.60 -5.79
C GLN A 47 5.65 10.27 -4.81
N PHE A 48 4.40 10.23 -5.30
CA PHE A 48 3.25 9.82 -4.51
C PHE A 48 3.40 8.38 -3.96
N ALA A 49 3.90 7.46 -4.78
CA ALA A 49 4.11 6.07 -4.36
C ALA A 49 5.13 5.98 -3.22
N TRP A 50 6.22 6.76 -3.29
CA TRP A 50 7.22 6.83 -2.23
C TRP A 50 6.67 7.39 -0.93
N ILE A 51 5.90 8.48 -0.98
CA ILE A 51 5.28 9.09 0.20
C ILE A 51 4.27 8.13 0.84
N ALA A 52 3.43 7.49 0.03
CA ALA A 52 2.42 6.55 0.51
C ALA A 52 3.06 5.32 1.17
N LEU A 53 4.07 4.72 0.53
CA LEU A 53 4.82 3.59 1.08
C LEU A 53 5.55 3.97 2.38
N GLY A 54 6.21 5.11 2.42
CA GLY A 54 6.87 5.63 3.63
C GLY A 54 5.89 5.85 4.77
N SER A 55 4.71 6.41 4.47
CA SER A 55 3.65 6.65 5.46
C SER A 55 3.08 5.34 6.01
N ILE A 56 2.80 4.36 5.13
CA ILE A 56 2.30 3.04 5.54
C ILE A 56 3.34 2.31 6.39
N ALA A 57 4.63 2.36 6.01
CA ALA A 57 5.71 1.74 6.75
C ALA A 57 5.87 2.35 8.15
N LEU A 58 5.88 3.69 8.24
CA LEU A 58 5.95 4.40 9.52
C LEU A 58 4.75 4.07 10.41
N LEU A 59 3.53 4.13 9.86
CA LEU A 59 2.30 3.87 10.61
C LEU A 59 2.25 2.44 11.14
N THR A 60 2.52 1.46 10.28
CA THR A 60 2.53 0.04 10.70
C THR A 60 3.63 -0.24 11.71
N PHE A 61 4.81 0.34 11.55
CA PHE A 61 5.90 0.23 12.52
C PHE A 61 5.51 0.80 13.90
N VAL A 62 4.94 2.01 13.94
CA VAL A 62 4.48 2.64 15.19
C VAL A 62 3.38 1.82 15.86
N ILE A 63 2.40 1.33 15.09
CA ILE A 63 1.32 0.48 15.60
C ILE A 63 1.89 -0.79 16.24
N VAL A 64 2.81 -1.47 15.56
CA VAL A 64 3.44 -2.69 16.09
C VAL A 64 4.19 -2.37 17.37
N GLN A 65 4.99 -1.31 17.42
CA GLN A 65 5.76 -0.92 18.61
C GLN A 65 4.90 -0.60 19.83
N ILE A 66 3.68 -0.10 19.64
CA ILE A 66 2.73 0.14 20.74
C ILE A 66 2.00 -1.16 21.09
N ALA A 67 1.68 -2.02 20.13
CA ALA A 67 0.92 -3.25 20.34
C ALA A 67 1.74 -4.37 20.99
N THR A 68 3.01 -4.56 20.62
CA THR A 68 3.89 -5.59 21.21
C THR A 68 3.99 -5.51 22.73
N PRO A 69 4.25 -4.35 23.38
CA PRO A 69 4.30 -4.28 24.84
C PRO A 69 2.93 -4.50 25.48
N VAL A 70 1.83 -4.16 24.80
CA VAL A 70 0.46 -4.39 25.30
C VAL A 70 0.14 -5.88 25.34
N VAL A 71 0.55 -6.63 24.31
CA VAL A 71 0.34 -8.08 24.23
C VAL A 71 1.24 -8.82 25.23
N ALA A 72 2.51 -8.41 25.37
CA ALA A 72 3.45 -9.02 26.30
C ALA A 72 3.04 -8.89 27.78
N ARG A 73 2.27 -7.86 28.15
CA ARG A 73 1.74 -7.67 29.51
C ARG A 73 0.51 -8.52 29.84
N ARG A 74 -0.10 -9.20 28.85
CA ARG A 74 -1.30 -10.03 29.01
C ARG A 74 -1.00 -11.53 28.98
N SER A 75 0.26 -11.94 28.80
CA SER A 75 0.76 -13.31 28.89
C SER A 75 1.47 -13.55 30.20
#